data_AF-A0A7G1G421-F1
#
_entry.id   AF-A0A7G1G421-F1
#
_cell.length_a   1.000
_cell.length_b   1.000
_cell.length_c   1.000
_cell.angle_alpha   90.00
_cell.angle_beta   90.00
_cell.angle_gamma   90.00
#
_symmetry.space_group_name_H-M   'P 1'
#
loop_
_entity.id
_entity.type
_entity.pdbx_description
1 polymer ?
#
loop_
_entity_poly.entity_id
_entity_poly.type
_entity_poly.pdbx_seq_one_letter_code
_entity_poly.pdbx_strand_id
1 'polypeptide(L)'
;MKKLILLIVILFSIFSFGEITKEYLNNFEYSQLIKSNDDLLKIIGYYKLYFKFGFTGNKIKAEKLFYSFQKNYNNEKDIAIIDLIKSLDTFSQIEMLKPIKTLTNLDNKYNNDLIKILRLEYIYKDWKRSGDPKIAKEIMNTLNYLKEKYGETVFYSYYYSLFNIESRLYGIRSLAYKELKNGILNFKKSMILKELFLTGARKESEISFIPSEVQKNDESLYLNIAKEYIDSNRNNAYVLLSIEEFYLKNNLYQQAKKLLKNLKQSNKVNKVLPRFYELLGDYSLNIDDKVSFYEKSLKLLNKNYDLWGKFGLAVYKQDPVKNKTLARIALNNATDAPNQPQEVYDLLKKLRNDMKLHLFLTVILPIILVFIVGITMLLLYEKRNKKKQREMMLKGD
;
A
#
# COMPACT_ATOMS: atom_id res chain seq x y z
N MET A 1 -24.76 -3.18 58.78
CA MET A 1 -24.11 -4.27 58.00
C MET A 1 -24.72 -4.49 56.62
N LYS A 2 -26.02 -4.79 56.46
CA LYS A 2 -26.64 -5.03 55.12
C LYS A 2 -26.41 -3.91 54.09
N LYS A 3 -26.51 -2.64 54.49
CA LYS A 3 -26.24 -1.48 53.61
C LYS A 3 -24.76 -1.36 53.19
N LEU A 4 -23.84 -1.80 54.06
CA LEU A 4 -22.39 -1.78 53.79
C LEU A 4 -21.99 -2.92 52.85
N ILE A 5 -22.60 -4.11 53.02
CA ILE A 5 -22.47 -5.23 52.09
C ILE A 5 -23.05 -4.87 50.72
N LEU A 6 -24.21 -4.21 50.67
CA LEU A 6 -24.79 -3.73 49.40
C LEU A 6 -23.86 -2.71 48.71
N LEU A 7 -23.27 -1.77 49.46
CA LEU A 7 -22.31 -0.81 48.93
C LEU A 7 -21.04 -1.51 48.40
N ILE A 8 -20.54 -2.51 49.12
CA ILE A 8 -19.39 -3.32 48.67
C ILE A 8 -19.75 -4.11 47.41
N VAL A 9 -20.93 -4.72 47.32
CA VAL A 9 -21.40 -5.44 46.13
C VAL A 9 -21.60 -4.48 44.94
N ILE A 10 -22.11 -3.28 45.17
CA ILE A 10 -22.25 -2.24 44.13
C ILE A 10 -20.88 -1.75 43.68
N LEU A 11 -19.95 -1.48 44.61
CA LEU A 11 -18.58 -1.10 44.27
C LEU A 11 -17.86 -2.22 43.54
N PHE A 12 -17.96 -3.47 44.00
CA PHE A 12 -17.34 -4.64 43.38
C PHE A 12 -17.91 -4.89 41.97
N SER A 13 -19.23 -4.74 41.78
CA SER A 13 -19.82 -4.83 40.44
C SER A 13 -19.35 -3.68 39.54
N ILE A 14 -19.26 -2.43 40.01
CA ILE A 14 -18.71 -1.31 39.24
C ILE A 14 -17.22 -1.55 38.87
N PHE A 15 -16.42 -2.12 39.76
CA PHE A 15 -15.01 -2.43 39.50
C PHE A 15 -14.81 -3.61 38.54
N SER A 16 -15.63 -4.67 38.62
CA SER A 16 -15.47 -5.86 37.77
C SER A 16 -15.96 -5.67 36.33
N PHE A 17 -16.94 -4.79 36.07
CA PHE A 17 -17.54 -4.64 34.73
C PHE A 17 -16.79 -3.68 33.79
N GLY A 18 -15.94 -2.78 34.32
CA GLY A 18 -15.07 -1.92 33.52
C GLY A 18 -13.78 -2.59 33.03
N GLU A 19 -13.45 -3.77 33.58
CA GLU A 19 -12.13 -4.38 33.45
C GLU A 19 -11.93 -5.06 32.09
N ILE A 20 -12.91 -5.86 31.63
CA ILE A 20 -12.83 -6.58 30.34
C ILE A 20 -12.76 -5.61 29.15
N THR A 21 -13.60 -4.57 29.14
CA THR A 21 -13.59 -3.58 28.06
C THR A 21 -12.29 -2.79 28.03
N LYS A 22 -11.80 -2.36 29.19
CA LYS A 22 -10.52 -1.65 29.30
C LYS A 22 -9.35 -2.55 28.90
N GLU A 23 -9.39 -3.83 29.28
CA GLU A 23 -8.40 -4.82 28.88
C GLU A 23 -8.40 -5.02 27.36
N TYR A 24 -9.57 -5.15 26.73
CA TYR A 24 -9.69 -5.22 25.27
C TYR A 24 -9.09 -3.98 24.58
N LEU A 25 -9.42 -2.79 25.06
CA LEU A 25 -8.96 -1.52 24.49
C LEU A 25 -7.43 -1.35 24.60
N ASN A 26 -6.84 -1.79 25.71
CA ASN A 26 -5.40 -1.72 25.96
C ASN A 26 -4.62 -2.83 25.25
N ASN A 27 -5.17 -4.04 25.18
CA ASN A 27 -4.56 -5.24 24.61
C ASN A 27 -5.10 -5.55 23.21
N PHE A 28 -5.49 -4.53 22.44
CA PHE A 28 -6.17 -4.64 21.13
C PHE A 28 -5.48 -5.58 20.12
N GLU A 29 -4.21 -5.90 20.32
CA GLU A 29 -3.49 -6.90 19.54
C GLU A 29 -3.98 -8.32 19.80
N TYR A 30 -4.33 -9.05 18.73
CA TYR A 30 -4.89 -10.40 18.86
C TYR A 30 -3.98 -11.38 19.62
N SER A 31 -2.66 -11.23 19.48
CA SER A 31 -1.67 -12.02 20.21
C SER A 31 -1.61 -11.72 21.72
N GLN A 32 -2.09 -10.54 22.13
CA GLN A 32 -2.21 -10.15 23.53
C GLN A 32 -3.58 -10.59 24.08
N LEU A 33 -4.66 -10.47 23.30
CA LEU A 33 -5.98 -10.98 23.67
C LEU A 33 -5.98 -12.47 24.04
N ILE A 34 -5.26 -13.32 23.28
CA ILE A 34 -5.16 -14.76 23.60
C ILE A 34 -4.38 -15.07 24.89
N LYS A 35 -3.66 -14.09 25.44
CA LYS A 35 -2.93 -14.19 26.71
C LYS A 35 -3.71 -13.56 27.87
N SER A 36 -4.88 -12.99 27.60
CA SER A 36 -5.75 -12.43 28.63
C SER A 36 -6.14 -13.49 29.65
N ASN A 37 -6.32 -13.10 30.91
CA ASN A 37 -6.88 -14.00 31.92
C ASN A 37 -8.38 -14.24 31.69
N ASP A 38 -9.07 -13.31 31.00
CA ASP A 38 -10.49 -13.40 30.69
C ASP A 38 -10.75 -14.34 29.49
N ASP A 39 -11.64 -15.31 29.68
CA ASP A 39 -11.91 -16.33 28.67
C ASP A 39 -12.67 -15.78 27.46
N LEU A 40 -13.55 -14.78 27.63
CA LEU A 40 -14.22 -14.11 26.51
C LEU A 40 -13.17 -13.43 25.61
N LEU A 41 -12.22 -12.68 26.19
CA LEU A 41 -11.15 -12.04 25.42
C LEU A 41 -10.23 -13.06 24.73
N LYS A 42 -9.89 -14.17 25.39
CA LYS A 42 -9.13 -15.25 24.76
C LYS A 42 -9.87 -15.82 23.54
N ILE A 43 -11.16 -16.11 23.67
CA ILE A 43 -12.00 -16.66 22.60
C ILE A 43 -12.06 -15.67 21.42
N ILE A 44 -12.32 -14.39 21.69
CA ILE A 44 -12.31 -13.32 20.69
C ILE A 44 -10.96 -13.27 19.97
N GLY A 45 -9.85 -13.30 20.73
CA GLY A 45 -8.49 -13.29 20.19
C GLY A 45 -8.21 -14.44 19.23
N TYR A 46 -8.62 -15.67 19.58
CA TYR A 46 -8.45 -16.83 18.72
C TYR A 46 -9.27 -16.73 17.42
N TYR A 47 -10.54 -16.30 17.49
CA TYR A 47 -11.35 -16.08 16.29
C TYR A 47 -10.74 -15.00 15.38
N LYS A 48 -10.29 -13.87 15.96
CA LYS A 48 -9.62 -12.79 15.19
C LYS A 48 -8.33 -13.27 14.52
N LEU A 49 -7.53 -14.12 15.19
CA LEU A 49 -6.34 -14.75 14.58
C LEU A 49 -6.71 -15.70 13.44
N TYR A 50 -7.77 -16.50 13.62
CA TYR A 50 -8.29 -17.36 12.57
C TYR A 50 -8.72 -16.53 11.34
N PHE A 51 -9.51 -15.48 11.51
CA PHE A 51 -9.92 -14.61 10.39
C PHE A 51 -8.74 -13.88 9.72
N LYS A 52 -7.68 -13.57 10.48
CA LYS A 52 -6.49 -12.90 9.93
C LYS A 52 -5.59 -13.84 9.12
N PHE A 53 -5.41 -15.08 9.58
CA PHE A 53 -4.39 -15.98 9.03
C PHE A 53 -4.93 -17.25 8.37
N GLY A 54 -6.21 -17.57 8.52
CA GLY A 54 -6.83 -18.78 7.98
C GLY A 54 -6.42 -20.08 8.69
N PHE A 55 -5.68 -20.00 9.81
CA PHE A 55 -5.22 -21.19 10.52
C PHE A 55 -6.35 -21.83 11.33
N THR A 56 -6.86 -22.97 10.85
CA THR A 56 -7.96 -23.73 11.47
C THR A 56 -7.68 -24.13 12.93
N GLY A 57 -6.42 -24.32 13.30
CA GLY A 57 -6.03 -24.58 14.70
C GLY A 57 -6.46 -23.49 15.68
N ASN A 58 -6.52 -22.21 15.25
CA ASN A 58 -7.03 -21.13 16.09
C ASN A 58 -8.56 -21.22 16.27
N LYS A 59 -9.30 -21.59 15.22
CA LYS A 59 -10.75 -21.84 15.31
C LYS A 59 -11.08 -22.97 16.28
N ILE A 60 -10.36 -24.10 16.18
CA ILE A 60 -10.55 -25.26 17.07
C ILE A 60 -10.29 -24.87 18.54
N LYS A 61 -9.26 -24.06 18.80
CA LYS A 61 -8.98 -23.55 20.16
C LYS A 61 -10.10 -22.65 20.67
N ALA A 62 -10.59 -21.74 19.84
CA ALA A 62 -11.71 -20.86 20.20
C ALA A 62 -12.98 -21.67 20.53
N GLU A 63 -13.32 -22.68 19.71
CA GLU A 63 -14.51 -23.51 19.90
C GLU A 63 -14.42 -24.38 21.16
N LYS A 64 -13.24 -24.95 21.46
CA LYS A 64 -13.01 -25.69 22.71
C LYS A 64 -13.18 -24.80 23.94
N LEU A 65 -12.59 -23.61 23.92
CA LEU A 65 -12.72 -22.64 25.01
C LEU A 65 -14.17 -22.15 25.15
N PHE A 66 -14.86 -21.92 24.05
CA PHE A 66 -16.26 -21.51 24.06
C PHE A 66 -17.17 -22.58 24.66
N TYR A 67 -16.94 -23.86 24.32
CA TYR A 67 -17.69 -24.96 24.92
C TYR A 67 -17.50 -25.00 26.45
N SER A 68 -16.26 -24.87 26.94
CA SER A 68 -16.02 -24.77 28.39
C SER A 68 -16.62 -23.50 28.99
N PHE A 69 -16.57 -22.39 28.27
CA PHE A 69 -17.13 -21.11 28.73
C PHE A 69 -18.64 -21.21 28.91
N GLN A 70 -19.38 -21.75 27.94
CA GLN A 70 -20.83 -21.97 28.04
C GLN A 70 -21.22 -22.90 29.19
N LYS A 71 -20.41 -23.93 29.44
CA LYS A 71 -20.65 -24.87 30.55
C LYS A 71 -20.45 -24.21 31.92
N ASN A 72 -19.46 -23.32 32.04
CA ASN A 72 -19.04 -22.72 33.31
C ASN A 72 -19.68 -21.35 33.57
N TYR A 73 -20.11 -20.64 32.53
CA TYR A 73 -20.63 -19.28 32.57
C TYR A 73 -21.91 -19.18 31.73
N ASN A 74 -23.03 -18.85 32.37
CA ASN A 74 -24.30 -18.62 31.69
C ASN A 74 -24.57 -17.12 31.48
N ASN A 75 -23.66 -16.43 30.79
CA ASN A 75 -23.83 -15.02 30.45
C ASN A 75 -24.36 -14.87 29.02
N GLU A 76 -25.67 -14.67 28.88
CA GLU A 76 -26.37 -14.55 27.58
C GLU A 76 -25.73 -13.51 26.65
N LYS A 77 -25.25 -12.39 27.20
CA LYS A 77 -24.60 -11.33 26.44
C LYS A 77 -23.26 -11.78 25.85
N ASP A 78 -22.40 -12.40 26.66
CA ASP A 78 -21.08 -12.84 26.22
C ASP A 78 -21.21 -13.99 25.22
N ILE A 79 -22.16 -14.89 25.42
CA ILE A 79 -22.53 -15.94 24.47
C ILE A 79 -22.97 -15.32 23.14
N ALA A 80 -23.86 -14.33 23.16
CA ALA A 80 -24.31 -13.65 21.94
C ALA A 80 -23.17 -12.93 21.19
N ILE A 81 -22.20 -12.34 21.91
CA ILE A 81 -20.99 -11.75 21.32
C ILE A 81 -20.16 -12.83 20.63
N ILE A 82 -19.92 -13.97 21.28
CA ILE A 82 -19.11 -15.05 20.73
C ILE A 82 -19.81 -15.69 19.52
N ASP A 83 -21.12 -15.95 19.60
CA ASP A 83 -21.90 -16.55 18.51
C ASP A 83 -21.92 -15.65 17.27
N LEU A 84 -22.05 -14.32 17.48
CA LEU A 84 -21.87 -13.37 16.40
C LEU A 84 -20.48 -13.51 15.79
N ILE A 85 -19.42 -13.47 16.60
CA ILE A 85 -18.03 -13.54 16.09
C ILE A 85 -17.79 -14.85 15.33
N LYS A 86 -18.31 -15.98 15.84
CA LYS A 86 -18.25 -17.28 15.17
C LYS A 86 -18.97 -17.26 13.82
N SER A 87 -20.14 -16.63 13.74
CA SER A 87 -20.92 -16.51 12.49
C SER A 87 -20.20 -15.69 11.41
N LEU A 88 -19.21 -14.86 11.77
CA LEU A 88 -18.43 -14.09 10.80
C LEU A 88 -17.63 -14.94 9.82
N ASP A 89 -17.31 -16.20 10.17
CA ASP A 89 -16.68 -17.15 9.24
C ASP A 89 -17.56 -17.41 8.00
N THR A 90 -18.88 -17.25 8.16
CA THR A 90 -19.86 -17.48 7.10
C THR A 90 -20.19 -16.23 6.28
N PHE A 91 -19.82 -15.04 6.77
CA PHE A 91 -20.08 -13.79 6.05
C PHE A 91 -18.93 -13.49 5.09
N SER A 92 -19.20 -13.64 3.79
CA SER A 92 -18.31 -13.10 2.76
C SER A 92 -18.15 -11.58 2.94
N GLN A 93 -17.07 -11.00 2.39
CA GLN A 93 -16.81 -9.56 2.43
C GLN A 93 -17.95 -8.69 1.84
N ILE A 94 -18.93 -9.30 1.16
CA ILE A 94 -20.09 -8.66 0.55
C ILE A 94 -21.22 -8.44 1.59
N GLU A 95 -21.25 -9.19 2.70
CA GLU A 95 -22.34 -9.14 3.69
C GLU A 95 -22.04 -8.27 4.94
N MET A 96 -21.17 -7.27 4.85
CA MET A 96 -20.74 -6.45 6.01
C MET A 96 -21.88 -5.74 6.77
N LEU A 97 -23.03 -5.51 6.12
CA LEU A 97 -24.20 -4.89 6.76
C LEU A 97 -24.88 -5.81 7.80
N LYS A 98 -24.75 -7.13 7.67
CA LYS A 98 -25.36 -8.08 8.63
C LYS A 98 -24.69 -7.99 10.01
N PRO A 99 -23.35 -8.06 10.16
CA PRO A 99 -22.67 -7.85 11.44
C PRO A 99 -23.01 -6.51 12.10
N ILE A 100 -23.07 -5.41 11.32
CA ILE A 100 -23.40 -4.08 11.85
C ILE A 100 -24.80 -4.08 12.46
N LYS A 101 -25.81 -4.58 11.73
CA LYS A 101 -27.19 -4.66 12.23
C LYS A 101 -27.29 -5.53 13.49
N THR A 102 -26.64 -6.68 13.51
CA THR A 102 -26.65 -7.56 14.70
C THR A 102 -25.99 -6.88 15.90
N LEU A 103 -24.86 -6.21 15.71
CA LEU A 103 -24.18 -5.46 16.79
C LEU A 103 -25.00 -4.27 17.27
N THR A 104 -25.73 -3.57 16.39
CA THR A 104 -26.66 -2.52 16.79
C THR A 104 -27.79 -3.08 17.65
N ASN A 105 -28.38 -4.22 17.26
CA ASN A 105 -29.43 -4.85 18.06
C ASN A 105 -28.92 -5.32 19.43
N LEU A 106 -27.71 -5.90 19.48
CA LEU A 106 -27.08 -6.31 20.73
C LEU A 106 -26.71 -5.11 21.62
N ASP A 107 -26.25 -4.00 21.02
CA ASP A 107 -25.96 -2.76 21.75
C ASP A 107 -27.24 -2.15 22.33
N ASN A 108 -28.34 -2.14 21.57
CA ASN A 108 -29.64 -1.69 22.07
C ASN A 108 -30.18 -2.60 23.20
N LYS A 109 -29.93 -3.92 23.14
CA LYS A 109 -30.40 -4.87 24.15
C LYS A 109 -29.59 -4.81 25.45
N TYR A 110 -28.26 -4.70 25.35
CA TYR A 110 -27.36 -4.87 26.49
C TYR A 110 -26.60 -3.61 26.91
N ASN A 111 -26.64 -2.53 26.10
CA ASN A 111 -25.92 -1.26 26.29
C ASN A 111 -24.49 -1.47 26.80
N ASN A 112 -23.68 -2.19 26.03
CA ASN A 112 -22.36 -2.64 26.44
C ASN A 112 -21.26 -2.09 25.53
N ASP A 113 -20.23 -1.53 26.13
CA ASP A 113 -19.17 -0.85 25.38
C ASP A 113 -18.31 -1.80 24.55
N LEU A 114 -18.10 -3.05 24.97
CA LEU A 114 -17.41 -4.03 24.13
C LEU A 114 -18.17 -4.26 22.81
N ILE A 115 -19.51 -4.25 22.85
CA ILE A 115 -20.36 -4.36 21.66
C ILE A 115 -20.19 -3.12 20.77
N LYS A 116 -20.19 -1.91 21.36
CA LYS A 116 -19.93 -0.65 20.63
C LYS A 116 -18.56 -0.64 19.96
N ILE A 117 -17.52 -1.12 20.66
CA ILE A 117 -16.15 -1.23 20.16
C ILE A 117 -16.07 -2.22 19.01
N LEU A 118 -16.65 -3.40 19.16
CA LEU A 118 -16.71 -4.39 18.08
C LEU A 118 -17.47 -3.84 16.88
N ARG A 119 -18.59 -3.12 17.10
CA ARG A 119 -19.38 -2.46 16.05
C ARG A 119 -18.55 -1.44 15.29
N LEU A 120 -17.78 -0.63 15.99
CA LEU A 120 -16.90 0.39 15.41
C LEU A 120 -15.90 -0.23 14.42
N GLU A 121 -15.35 -1.43 14.70
CA GLU A 121 -14.46 -2.11 13.76
C GLU A 121 -15.12 -2.41 12.40
N TYR A 122 -16.42 -2.71 12.37
CA TYR A 122 -17.18 -2.99 11.13
C TYR A 122 -17.66 -1.71 10.45
N ILE A 123 -18.17 -0.77 11.23
CA ILE A 123 -18.55 0.57 10.76
C ILE A 123 -17.37 1.23 10.06
N TYR A 124 -16.16 1.12 10.62
CA TYR A 124 -14.94 1.64 10.01
C TYR A 124 -14.65 1.00 8.64
N LYS A 125 -14.82 -0.33 8.52
CA LYS A 125 -14.65 -1.04 7.24
C LYS A 125 -15.68 -0.61 6.20
N ASP A 126 -16.93 -0.41 6.61
CA ASP A 126 -17.98 0.05 5.70
C ASP A 126 -17.72 1.50 5.25
N TRP A 127 -17.37 2.40 6.16
CA TRP A 127 -16.99 3.77 5.84
C TRP A 127 -15.84 3.85 4.83
N LYS A 128 -14.81 3.01 4.98
CA LYS A 128 -13.67 2.97 4.04
C LYS A 128 -14.07 2.63 2.61
N ARG A 129 -15.21 1.94 2.43
CA ARG A 129 -15.78 1.58 1.12
C ARG A 129 -16.77 2.63 0.64
N SER A 130 -17.68 3.08 1.50
CA SER A 130 -18.80 3.96 1.13
C SER A 130 -18.41 5.44 1.09
N GLY A 131 -17.45 5.85 1.93
CA GLY A 131 -17.10 7.25 2.15
C GLY A 131 -18.21 8.07 2.83
N ASP A 132 -19.25 7.43 3.38
CA ASP A 132 -20.44 8.11 3.89
C ASP A 132 -20.10 9.04 5.08
N PRO A 133 -20.36 10.36 4.95
CA PRO A 133 -20.22 11.35 6.03
C PRO A 133 -20.93 11.00 7.34
N LYS A 134 -22.10 10.36 7.28
CA LYS A 134 -22.87 10.01 8.48
C LYS A 134 -22.13 8.95 9.29
N ILE A 135 -21.59 7.95 8.60
CA ILE A 135 -20.78 6.89 9.20
C ILE A 135 -19.48 7.49 9.77
N ALA A 136 -18.86 8.43 9.06
CA ALA A 136 -17.69 9.17 9.55
C ALA A 136 -17.96 9.89 10.89
N LYS A 137 -19.13 10.54 11.00
CA LYS A 137 -19.56 11.21 12.24
C LYS A 137 -19.81 10.20 13.36
N GLU A 138 -20.43 9.05 13.06
CA GLU A 138 -20.63 7.98 14.05
C GLU A 138 -19.30 7.43 14.59
N ILE A 139 -18.31 7.21 13.71
CA ILE A 139 -16.96 6.78 14.09
C ILE A 139 -16.34 7.77 15.08
N MET A 140 -16.35 9.06 14.74
CA MET A 140 -15.74 10.10 15.58
C MET A 140 -16.44 10.25 16.92
N ASN A 141 -17.78 10.24 16.94
CA ASN A 141 -18.55 10.30 18.17
C ASN A 141 -18.24 9.10 19.09
N THR A 142 -18.14 7.90 18.51
CA THR A 142 -17.81 6.69 19.27
C THR A 142 -16.39 6.75 19.82
N LEU A 143 -15.42 7.21 19.02
CA LEU A 143 -14.04 7.37 19.48
C LEU A 143 -13.89 8.40 20.60
N ASN A 144 -14.59 9.54 20.49
CA ASN A 144 -14.59 10.56 21.53
C ASN A 144 -15.20 10.03 22.83
N TYR A 145 -16.35 9.35 22.74
CA TYR A 145 -16.98 8.68 23.88
C TYR A 145 -16.02 7.69 24.57
N LEU A 146 -15.32 6.85 23.81
CA LEU A 146 -14.37 5.88 24.36
C LEU A 146 -13.18 6.57 25.02
N LYS A 147 -12.66 7.67 24.45
CA LYS A 147 -11.59 8.46 25.06
C LYS A 147 -12.02 9.09 26.38
N GLU A 148 -13.20 9.69 26.42
CA GLU A 148 -13.75 10.32 27.63
C GLU A 148 -13.93 9.30 28.77
N LYS A 149 -14.38 8.08 28.43
CA LYS A 149 -14.69 7.05 29.42
C LYS A 149 -13.47 6.23 29.87
N TYR A 150 -12.57 5.87 28.96
CA TYR A 150 -11.46 4.94 29.24
C TYR A 150 -10.08 5.59 29.18
N GLY A 151 -10.01 6.87 28.81
CA GLY A 151 -8.77 7.58 28.55
C GLY A 151 -8.15 7.20 27.20
N GLU A 152 -6.88 7.56 27.02
CA GLU A 152 -6.08 7.09 25.90
C GLU A 152 -5.86 5.57 26.03
N THR A 153 -6.09 4.85 24.94
CA THR A 153 -5.92 3.39 24.85
C THR A 153 -5.30 3.04 23.51
N VAL A 154 -4.72 1.84 23.38
CA VAL A 154 -4.16 1.37 22.11
C VAL A 154 -5.21 1.40 20.99
N PHE A 155 -6.42 0.95 21.29
CA PHE A 155 -7.54 0.97 20.36
C PHE A 155 -7.89 2.39 19.90
N TYR A 156 -8.04 3.33 20.83
CA TYR A 156 -8.36 4.72 20.51
C TYR A 156 -7.26 5.34 19.64
N SER A 157 -6.00 5.30 20.09
CA SER A 157 -4.88 5.89 19.37
C SER A 157 -4.72 5.27 17.97
N TYR A 158 -5.02 3.97 17.82
CA TYR A 158 -5.00 3.30 16.52
C TYR A 158 -6.11 3.81 15.59
N TYR A 159 -7.38 3.70 15.99
CA TYR A 159 -8.51 4.03 15.12
C TYR A 159 -8.69 5.53 14.89
N TYR A 160 -8.43 6.36 15.91
CA TYR A 160 -8.46 7.81 15.76
C TYR A 160 -7.42 8.28 14.75
N SER A 161 -6.20 7.76 14.89
CA SER A 161 -5.14 8.08 13.95
C SER A 161 -5.51 7.57 12.57
N LEU A 162 -5.79 6.27 12.41
CA LEU A 162 -6.14 5.67 11.13
C LEU A 162 -7.27 6.42 10.40
N PHE A 163 -8.33 6.82 11.12
CA PHE A 163 -9.40 7.64 10.57
C PHE A 163 -8.88 8.97 10.01
N ASN A 164 -8.07 9.70 10.80
CA ASN A 164 -7.50 10.98 10.39
C ASN A 164 -6.47 10.85 9.26
N ILE A 165 -5.82 9.70 9.11
CA ILE A 165 -4.95 9.38 7.98
C ILE A 165 -5.79 9.14 6.71
N GLU A 166 -6.83 8.32 6.81
CA GLU A 166 -7.57 7.82 5.64
C GLU A 166 -8.70 8.76 5.18
N SER A 167 -9.18 9.66 6.05
CA SER A 167 -10.30 10.55 5.74
C SER A 167 -9.83 11.78 4.97
N ARG A 168 -10.26 11.91 3.71
CA ARG A 168 -9.96 13.09 2.88
C ARG A 168 -10.76 14.34 3.28
N LEU A 169 -11.97 14.15 3.80
CA LEU A 169 -12.90 15.25 4.11
C LEU A 169 -12.79 15.73 5.57
N TYR A 170 -12.54 14.81 6.50
CA TYR A 170 -12.57 15.09 7.94
C TYR A 170 -11.22 14.86 8.63
N GLY A 171 -10.27 14.21 7.94
CA GLY A 171 -9.02 13.79 8.54
C GLY A 171 -8.02 14.93 8.64
N ILE A 172 -7.46 15.12 9.83
CA ILE A 172 -6.38 16.08 10.07
C ILE A 172 -5.10 15.29 10.35
N ARG A 173 -4.20 15.23 9.36
CA ARG A 173 -2.97 14.40 9.42
C ARG A 173 -2.04 14.77 10.58
N SER A 174 -1.96 16.05 10.93
CA SER A 174 -1.16 16.51 12.07
C SER A 174 -1.71 15.99 13.41
N LEU A 175 -3.03 15.88 13.55
CA LEU A 175 -3.67 15.27 14.73
C LEU A 175 -3.42 13.76 14.76
N ALA A 176 -3.54 13.08 13.62
CA ALA A 176 -3.18 11.65 13.52
C ALA A 176 -1.75 11.40 13.99
N TYR A 177 -0.80 12.22 13.51
CA TYR A 177 0.60 12.10 13.88
C TYR A 177 0.82 12.31 15.37
N LYS A 178 0.26 13.39 15.94
CA LYS A 178 0.37 13.69 17.37
C LYS A 178 -0.18 12.56 18.23
N GLU A 179 -1.35 12.04 17.88
CA GLU A 179 -1.99 10.93 18.59
C GLU A 179 -1.17 9.63 18.47
N LEU A 180 -0.66 9.29 17.28
CA LEU A 180 0.22 8.12 17.12
C LEU A 180 1.49 8.23 17.94
N LYS A 181 2.13 9.40 17.93
CA LYS A 181 3.36 9.63 18.69
C LYS A 181 3.11 9.43 20.17
N ASN A 182 2.06 10.07 20.72
CA ASN A 182 1.67 9.89 22.11
C ASN A 182 1.33 8.42 22.42
N GLY A 183 0.55 7.77 21.56
CA GLY A 183 0.19 6.37 21.69
C GLY A 183 1.40 5.44 21.71
N ILE A 184 2.42 5.66 20.88
CA ILE A 184 3.65 4.85 20.91
C ILE A 184 4.45 5.07 22.19
N LEU A 185 4.54 6.31 22.67
CA LEU A 185 5.26 6.65 23.90
C LEU A 185 4.57 6.04 25.13
N ASN A 186 3.25 6.05 25.16
CA ASN A 186 2.43 5.51 26.24
C ASN A 186 2.31 3.98 26.17
N PHE A 187 2.23 3.41 24.97
CA PHE A 187 2.03 1.98 24.71
C PHE A 187 3.21 1.38 23.95
N LYS A 188 4.42 1.49 24.53
CA LYS A 188 5.71 1.10 23.90
C LYS A 188 5.77 -0.32 23.34
N LYS A 189 4.97 -1.25 23.88
CA LYS A 189 4.94 -2.66 23.41
C LYS A 189 3.98 -2.88 22.23
N SER A 190 3.17 -1.88 21.88
CA SER A 190 2.16 -2.04 20.85
C SER A 190 2.78 -2.04 19.45
N MET A 191 2.84 -3.21 18.83
CA MET A 191 3.23 -3.39 17.44
C MET A 191 2.18 -2.84 16.48
N ILE A 192 0.89 -2.83 16.81
CA ILE A 192 -0.12 -2.30 15.88
C ILE A 192 0.02 -0.78 15.69
N LEU A 193 0.34 -0.04 16.77
CA LEU A 193 0.63 1.39 16.68
C LEU A 193 1.96 1.65 15.97
N LYS A 194 3.01 0.85 16.23
CA LYS A 194 4.29 0.94 15.52
C LYS A 194 4.12 0.68 14.03
N GLU A 195 3.39 -0.37 13.64
CA GLU A 195 3.10 -0.67 12.23
C GLU A 195 2.33 0.48 11.58
N LEU A 196 1.35 1.07 12.27
CA LEU A 196 0.60 2.23 11.75
C LEU A 196 1.47 3.49 11.65
N PHE A 197 2.38 3.73 12.58
CA PHE A 197 3.32 4.85 12.51
C PHE A 197 4.31 4.69 11.36
N LEU A 198 4.86 3.49 11.19
CA LEU A 198 5.77 3.17 10.09
C LEU A 198 5.07 3.22 8.73
N THR A 199 3.82 2.77 8.62
CA THR A 199 3.07 2.67 7.34
C THR A 199 2.17 3.83 7.01
N GLY A 200 1.71 4.59 8.01
CA GLY A 200 0.95 5.83 7.80
C GLY A 200 1.66 6.69 6.76
N ALA A 201 3.00 6.68 6.81
CA ALA A 201 3.97 7.21 5.85
C ALA A 201 3.61 7.06 4.36
N ARG A 202 2.91 5.98 4.00
CA ARG A 202 2.88 5.43 2.64
C ARG A 202 1.54 5.60 1.92
N LYS A 203 0.45 5.90 2.62
CA LYS A 203 -0.90 5.82 2.02
C LYS A 203 -1.28 7.05 1.19
N GLU A 204 -0.39 7.50 0.32
CA GLU A 204 -0.65 8.38 -0.82
C GLU A 204 0.63 8.45 -1.65
N SER A 205 0.60 7.88 -2.84
CA SER A 205 1.61 8.11 -3.88
C SER A 205 1.65 9.54 -4.40
N GLU A 206 1.29 10.54 -3.58
CA GLU A 206 1.39 11.95 -3.96
C GLU A 206 1.98 12.83 -2.87
N ILE A 207 1.68 12.67 -1.57
CA ILE A 207 2.19 13.63 -0.59
C ILE A 207 2.49 12.92 0.74
N SER A 208 3.79 12.83 1.00
CA SER A 208 4.43 12.54 2.28
C SER A 208 3.50 12.69 3.49
N PHE A 209 3.09 11.57 4.05
CA PHE A 209 2.28 11.52 5.27
C PHE A 209 2.97 12.16 6.49
N ILE A 210 4.29 12.34 6.45
CA ILE A 210 5.01 13.09 7.46
C ILE A 210 5.35 14.46 6.83
N PRO A 211 4.80 15.57 7.34
CA PRO A 211 5.27 16.90 6.96
C PRO A 211 6.79 16.92 6.98
N SER A 212 7.43 17.48 5.95
CA SER A 212 8.89 17.64 5.86
C SER A 212 9.50 18.26 7.12
N GLU A 213 8.72 19.07 7.83
CA GLU A 213 9.06 19.69 9.11
C GLU A 213 8.98 18.74 10.32
N VAL A 214 8.07 17.75 10.29
CA VAL A 214 7.92 16.73 11.35
C VAL A 214 8.97 15.62 11.20
N GLN A 215 9.42 15.33 9.97
CA GLN A 215 10.52 14.39 9.70
C GLN A 215 11.81 14.76 10.43
N LYS A 216 12.16 16.05 10.50
CA LYS A 216 13.44 16.50 11.07
C LYS A 216 13.58 16.26 12.58
N ASN A 217 12.48 16.29 13.34
CA ASN A 217 12.55 16.20 14.80
C ASN A 217 12.31 14.79 15.36
N ASP A 218 11.72 13.89 14.55
CA ASP A 218 11.31 12.55 15.00
C ASP A 218 11.94 11.41 14.17
N GLU A 219 12.96 11.72 13.37
CA GLU A 219 13.78 10.74 12.64
C GLU A 219 14.35 9.68 13.58
N SER A 220 14.88 10.08 14.75
CA SER A 220 15.44 9.16 15.74
C SER A 220 14.38 8.17 16.27
N LEU A 221 13.16 8.65 16.52
CA LEU A 221 12.04 7.82 16.94
C LEU A 221 11.65 6.82 15.85
N TYR A 222 11.58 7.26 14.59
CA TYR A 222 11.29 6.39 13.46
C TYR A 222 12.35 5.30 13.30
N LEU A 223 13.63 5.67 13.31
CA LEU A 223 14.77 4.74 13.19
C LEU A 223 14.75 3.70 14.31
N ASN A 224 14.45 4.10 15.55
CA ASN A 224 14.36 3.17 16.67
C ASN A 224 13.21 2.16 16.48
N ILE A 225 12.01 2.65 16.14
CA ILE A 225 10.84 1.80 15.90
C ILE A 225 11.09 0.85 14.72
N ALA A 226 11.70 1.33 13.64
CA ALA A 226 12.05 0.53 12.46
C ALA A 226 13.03 -0.59 12.82
N LYS A 227 14.05 -0.29 13.62
CA LYS A 227 15.00 -1.28 14.11
C LYS A 227 14.30 -2.35 14.97
N GLU A 228 13.53 -1.94 15.96
CA GLU A 228 12.75 -2.87 16.80
C GLU A 228 11.82 -3.76 15.97
N TYR A 229 11.19 -3.20 14.93
CA TYR A 229 10.32 -3.95 14.02
C TYR A 229 11.10 -5.04 13.26
N ILE A 230 12.24 -4.67 12.67
CA ILE A 230 13.11 -5.59 11.93
C ILE A 230 13.64 -6.69 12.85
N ASP A 231 14.12 -6.34 14.04
CA ASP A 231 14.68 -7.27 15.03
C ASP A 231 13.62 -8.25 15.57
N SER A 232 12.32 -7.88 15.50
CA SER A 232 11.22 -8.76 15.89
C SER A 232 10.88 -9.87 14.88
N ASN A 233 11.63 -9.98 13.76
CA ASN A 233 11.42 -10.94 12.68
C ASN A 233 10.01 -10.90 12.05
N ARG A 234 9.34 -9.75 12.12
CA ARG A 234 8.05 -9.54 11.44
C ARG A 234 8.25 -9.27 9.97
N ASN A 235 7.36 -9.81 9.14
CA ASN A 235 7.49 -9.81 7.68
C ASN A 235 6.32 -9.12 6.96
N ASN A 236 5.69 -8.11 7.58
CA ASN A 236 4.67 -7.34 6.88
C ASN A 236 5.33 -6.51 5.77
N ALA A 237 5.15 -6.95 4.53
CA ALA A 237 5.77 -6.32 3.35
C ALA A 237 5.44 -4.83 3.23
N TYR A 238 4.26 -4.39 3.68
CA TYR A 238 3.89 -2.97 3.62
C TYR A 238 4.71 -2.11 4.58
N VAL A 239 4.95 -2.63 5.80
CA VAL A 239 5.76 -1.96 6.83
C VAL A 239 7.21 -1.92 6.40
N LEU A 240 7.75 -3.06 5.94
CA LEU A 240 9.15 -3.15 5.52
C LEU A 240 9.45 -2.25 4.32
N LEU A 241 8.52 -2.11 3.36
CA LEU A 241 8.66 -1.10 2.30
C LEU A 241 8.64 0.34 2.83
N SER A 242 7.81 0.64 3.83
CA SER A 242 7.73 2.00 4.35
C SER A 242 9.02 2.39 5.08
N ILE A 243 9.60 1.44 5.84
CA ILE A 243 10.94 1.59 6.45
C ILE A 243 12.00 1.79 5.37
N GLU A 244 11.93 1.01 4.29
CA GLU A 244 12.88 1.12 3.19
C GLU A 244 12.82 2.51 2.56
N GLU A 245 11.63 2.97 2.15
CA GLU A 245 11.42 4.30 1.57
C GLU A 245 11.95 5.41 2.48
N PHE A 246 11.80 5.26 3.79
CA PHE A 246 12.37 6.18 4.77
C PHE A 246 13.90 6.19 4.74
N TYR A 247 14.54 5.02 4.75
CA TYR A 247 16.01 4.93 4.62
C TYR A 247 16.50 5.60 3.33
N LEU A 248 15.74 5.51 2.24
CA LEU A 248 16.13 6.14 0.97
C LEU A 248 16.09 7.66 1.03
N LYS A 249 15.00 8.22 1.55
CA LYS A 249 14.83 9.66 1.70
C LYS A 249 15.92 10.30 2.57
N ASN A 250 16.48 9.52 3.50
CA ASN A 250 17.54 9.96 4.42
C ASN A 250 18.94 9.46 4.02
N ASN A 251 19.14 9.00 2.78
CA ASN A 251 20.44 8.55 2.25
C ASN A 251 21.08 7.35 3.00
N LEU A 252 20.28 6.54 3.69
CA LEU A 252 20.70 5.35 4.44
C LEU A 252 20.73 4.09 3.55
N TYR A 253 21.41 4.17 2.42
CA TYR A 253 21.32 3.19 1.32
C TYR A 253 21.72 1.76 1.69
N GLN A 254 22.73 1.58 2.55
CA GLN A 254 23.16 0.23 2.96
C GLN A 254 22.10 -0.49 3.80
N GLN A 255 21.36 0.26 4.62
CA GLN A 255 20.29 -0.28 5.48
C GLN A 255 19.11 -0.71 4.61
N ALA A 256 18.73 0.12 3.63
CA ALA A 256 17.73 -0.22 2.62
C ALA A 256 18.11 -1.48 1.82
N LYS A 257 19.35 -1.56 1.33
CA LYS A 257 19.84 -2.75 0.59
C LYS A 257 19.80 -4.03 1.42
N LYS A 258 20.18 -3.96 2.70
CA LYS A 258 20.11 -5.10 3.63
C LYS A 258 18.66 -5.56 3.85
N LEU A 259 17.75 -4.61 4.05
CA LEU A 259 16.32 -4.86 4.24
C LEU A 259 15.69 -5.54 3.01
N LEU A 260 16.02 -5.05 1.81
CA LEU A 260 15.53 -5.60 0.54
C LEU A 260 16.03 -7.04 0.29
N LYS A 261 17.28 -7.36 0.62
CA LYS A 261 17.79 -8.74 0.50
C LYS A 261 17.00 -9.73 1.35
N ASN A 262 16.64 -9.35 2.57
CA ASN A 262 15.87 -10.19 3.49
C ASN A 262 14.42 -10.39 3.00
N LEU A 263 13.82 -9.36 2.39
CA LEU A 263 12.46 -9.41 1.82
C LEU A 263 12.32 -10.42 0.68
N LYS A 264 13.34 -10.58 -0.17
CA LYS A 264 13.34 -11.49 -1.34
C LYS A 264 13.11 -12.95 -0.96
N GLN A 265 13.46 -13.35 0.26
CA GLN A 265 13.28 -14.72 0.76
C GLN A 265 11.85 -14.99 1.26
N SER A 266 11.00 -13.96 1.39
CA SER A 266 9.62 -14.10 1.86
C SER A 266 8.62 -14.21 0.69
N ASN A 267 8.09 -15.41 0.47
CA ASN A 267 7.23 -15.77 -0.68
C ASN A 267 5.82 -15.13 -0.72
N LYS A 268 5.55 -13.99 -0.07
CA LYS A 268 4.18 -13.45 0.09
C LYS A 268 3.93 -12.05 -0.51
N VAL A 269 4.68 -11.65 -1.53
CA VAL A 269 4.83 -10.23 -1.88
C VAL A 269 4.29 -9.87 -3.29
N ASN A 270 3.37 -10.62 -3.90
CA ASN A 270 2.94 -10.37 -5.29
C ASN A 270 2.49 -8.92 -5.61
N LYS A 271 1.83 -8.21 -4.69
CA LYS A 271 1.38 -6.81 -4.90
C LYS A 271 2.49 -5.75 -4.70
N VAL A 272 3.57 -6.13 -4.04
CA VAL A 272 4.66 -5.22 -3.63
C VAL A 272 5.94 -5.51 -4.44
N LEU A 273 6.02 -6.70 -5.04
CA LEU A 273 7.14 -7.19 -5.83
C LEU A 273 7.52 -6.30 -7.03
N PRO A 274 6.60 -5.66 -7.77
CA PRO A 274 7.00 -4.69 -8.80
C PRO A 274 7.82 -3.54 -8.21
N ARG A 275 7.31 -2.90 -7.14
CA ARG A 275 8.01 -1.79 -6.49
C ARG A 275 9.36 -2.24 -5.91
N PHE A 276 9.39 -3.44 -5.33
CA PHE A 276 10.63 -4.04 -4.84
C PHE A 276 11.71 -4.15 -5.93
N TYR A 277 11.34 -4.65 -7.11
CA TYR A 277 12.28 -4.76 -8.23
C TYR A 277 12.66 -3.39 -8.81
N GLU A 278 11.73 -2.45 -8.89
CA GLU A 278 12.05 -1.07 -9.30
C GLU A 278 13.16 -0.49 -8.39
N LEU A 279 13.01 -0.63 -7.08
CA LEU A 279 13.99 -0.13 -6.11
C LEU A 279 15.35 -0.82 -6.25
N LEU A 280 15.38 -2.15 -6.42
CA LEU A 280 16.64 -2.85 -6.70
C LEU A 280 17.33 -2.34 -7.98
N GLY A 281 16.54 -1.97 -9.00
CA GLY A 281 17.05 -1.32 -10.20
C GLY A 281 17.65 0.05 -9.89
N ASP A 282 16.95 0.89 -9.14
CA ASP A 282 17.43 2.22 -8.72
C ASP A 282 18.79 2.13 -7.99
N TYR A 283 18.99 1.11 -7.14
CA TYR A 283 20.24 0.88 -6.38
C TYR A 283 21.35 0.14 -7.11
N SER A 284 21.06 -0.43 -8.27
CA SER A 284 22.08 -1.19 -8.95
C SER A 284 23.14 -0.27 -9.56
N LEU A 285 24.39 -0.44 -9.10
CA LEU A 285 25.57 0.19 -9.70
C LEU A 285 25.93 -0.46 -11.04
N ASN A 286 25.63 -1.74 -11.19
CA ASN A 286 25.79 -2.47 -12.43
C ASN A 286 24.57 -2.20 -13.33
N ILE A 287 24.83 -1.77 -14.57
CA ILE A 287 23.78 -1.41 -15.53
C ILE A 287 22.97 -2.63 -15.99
N ASP A 288 23.57 -3.81 -16.10
CA ASP A 288 22.89 -5.06 -16.47
C ASP A 288 21.90 -5.49 -15.40
N ASP A 289 22.32 -5.42 -14.13
CA ASP A 289 21.45 -5.67 -12.99
C ASP A 289 20.31 -4.64 -12.92
N LYS A 290 20.60 -3.35 -13.19
CA LYS A 290 19.61 -2.26 -13.24
C LYS A 290 18.52 -2.58 -14.27
N VAL A 291 18.93 -2.91 -15.49
CA VAL A 291 18.03 -3.31 -16.59
C VAL A 291 17.22 -4.55 -16.19
N SER A 292 17.86 -5.59 -15.66
CA SER A 292 17.18 -6.84 -15.25
C SER A 292 16.11 -6.60 -14.19
N PHE A 293 16.38 -5.73 -13.22
CA PHE A 293 15.43 -5.43 -12.14
C PHE A 293 14.25 -4.59 -12.64
N TYR A 294 14.49 -3.53 -13.43
CA TYR A 294 13.40 -2.77 -14.04
C TYR A 294 12.53 -3.64 -14.94
N GLU A 295 13.13 -4.54 -15.72
CA GLU A 295 12.39 -5.50 -16.56
C GLU A 295 11.50 -6.42 -15.71
N LYS A 296 12.03 -6.99 -14.61
CA LYS A 296 11.25 -7.83 -13.68
C LYS A 296 10.09 -7.05 -13.05
N SER A 297 10.28 -5.76 -12.76
CA SER A 297 9.22 -4.89 -12.25
C SER A 297 8.13 -4.66 -13.30
N LEU A 298 8.51 -4.28 -14.53
CA LEU A 298 7.58 -4.03 -15.64
C LEU A 298 6.79 -5.27 -16.06
N LYS A 299 7.38 -6.47 -15.95
CA LYS A 299 6.67 -7.75 -16.17
C LYS A 299 5.50 -7.93 -15.20
N LEU A 300 5.59 -7.38 -13.99
CA LEU A 300 4.56 -7.50 -12.97
C LEU A 300 3.62 -6.29 -12.94
N LEU A 301 4.09 -5.11 -13.35
CA LEU A 301 3.32 -3.86 -13.40
C LEU A 301 3.65 -3.08 -14.67
N ASN A 302 3.07 -3.49 -15.79
CA ASN A 302 3.33 -2.89 -17.10
C ASN A 302 2.72 -1.49 -17.29
N LYS A 303 1.73 -1.10 -16.47
CA LYS A 303 1.09 0.23 -16.47
C LYS A 303 1.78 1.23 -15.54
N ASN A 304 3.09 1.12 -15.36
CA ASN A 304 3.90 2.09 -14.62
C ASN A 304 4.77 2.87 -15.62
N TYR A 305 4.27 4.03 -16.05
CA TYR A 305 4.89 4.84 -17.11
C TYR A 305 6.22 5.48 -16.67
N ASP A 306 6.37 5.87 -15.41
CA ASP A 306 7.66 6.37 -14.88
C ASP A 306 8.76 5.31 -14.94
N LEU A 307 8.39 4.07 -14.61
CA LEU A 307 9.32 2.95 -14.69
C LEU A 307 9.72 2.63 -16.13
N TRP A 308 8.84 2.81 -17.11
CA TRP A 308 9.20 2.72 -18.53
C TRP A 308 10.26 3.75 -18.91
N GLY A 309 10.19 4.97 -18.34
CA GLY A 309 11.20 6.01 -18.51
C GLY A 309 12.55 5.57 -17.96
N LYS A 310 12.59 5.13 -16.68
CA LYS A 310 13.80 4.60 -16.03
C LYS A 310 14.41 3.43 -16.80
N PHE A 311 13.57 2.49 -17.23
CA PHE A 311 13.98 1.33 -18.02
C PHE A 311 14.57 1.75 -19.37
N GLY A 312 13.90 2.62 -20.12
CA GLY A 312 14.35 3.09 -21.42
C GLY A 312 15.69 3.81 -21.36
N LEU A 313 15.91 4.66 -20.34
CA LEU A 313 17.19 5.31 -20.09
C LEU A 313 18.29 4.29 -19.76
N ALA A 314 18.00 3.33 -18.87
CA ALA A 314 18.98 2.32 -18.46
C ALA A 314 19.38 1.38 -19.60
N VAL A 315 18.41 0.92 -20.39
CA VAL A 315 18.61 0.05 -21.56
C VAL A 315 19.46 0.72 -22.62
N TYR A 316 19.25 2.03 -22.86
CA TYR A 316 20.10 2.80 -23.77
C TYR A 316 21.53 2.95 -23.22
N LYS A 317 21.68 3.22 -21.92
CA LYS A 317 22.99 3.34 -21.27
C LYS A 317 23.77 2.01 -21.26
N GLN A 318 23.08 0.87 -21.23
CA GLN A 318 23.69 -0.46 -21.29
C GLN A 318 24.40 -0.72 -22.62
N ASP A 319 23.71 -0.47 -23.74
CA ASP A 319 24.28 -0.58 -25.09
C ASP A 319 23.50 0.33 -26.06
N PRO A 320 24.02 1.55 -26.35
CA PRO A 320 23.33 2.53 -27.20
C PRO A 320 23.07 2.06 -28.63
N VAL A 321 23.89 1.13 -29.14
CA VAL A 321 23.83 0.65 -30.52
C VAL A 321 22.83 -0.48 -30.63
N LYS A 322 23.00 -1.53 -29.81
CA LYS A 322 22.18 -2.73 -29.84
C LYS A 322 20.76 -2.46 -29.35
N ASN A 323 20.62 -1.66 -28.29
CA ASN A 323 19.34 -1.50 -27.60
C ASN A 323 18.53 -0.28 -28.05
N LYS A 324 18.98 0.42 -29.10
CA LYS A 324 18.37 1.65 -29.61
C LYS A 324 16.85 1.54 -29.82
N THR A 325 16.41 0.45 -30.42
CA THR A 325 14.99 0.19 -30.71
C THR A 325 14.18 -0.07 -29.44
N LEU A 326 14.71 -0.90 -28.54
CA LEU A 326 14.05 -1.22 -27.26
C LEU A 326 13.94 0.02 -26.37
N ALA A 327 15.01 0.81 -26.27
CA ALA A 327 15.02 2.07 -25.56
C ALA A 327 13.96 3.03 -26.11
N ARG A 328 13.84 3.17 -27.43
CA ARG A 328 12.81 4.03 -28.05
C ARG A 328 11.39 3.57 -27.72
N ILE A 329 11.12 2.25 -27.78
CA ILE A 329 9.80 1.69 -27.44
C ILE A 329 9.48 1.98 -25.97
N ALA A 330 10.44 1.73 -25.07
CA ALA A 330 10.28 2.00 -23.65
C ALA A 330 10.00 3.49 -23.36
N LEU A 331 10.81 4.40 -23.93
CA LEU A 331 10.64 5.84 -23.72
C LEU A 331 9.34 6.38 -24.35
N ASN A 332 8.88 5.80 -25.46
CA ASN A 332 7.55 6.10 -26.00
C ASN A 332 6.45 5.71 -25.03
N ASN A 333 6.53 4.52 -24.41
CA ASN A 333 5.52 4.12 -23.42
C ASN A 333 5.54 5.05 -22.20
N ALA A 334 6.70 5.64 -21.85
CA ALA A 334 6.81 6.57 -20.73
C ALA A 334 6.06 7.90 -20.93
N THR A 335 5.81 8.32 -22.18
CA THR A 335 5.20 9.64 -22.46
C THR A 335 3.74 9.75 -22.04
N ASP A 336 3.09 8.65 -21.70
CA ASP A 336 1.71 8.63 -21.20
C ASP A 336 1.60 9.14 -19.75
N ALA A 337 2.71 9.27 -19.01
CA ALA A 337 2.72 9.86 -17.68
C ALA A 337 2.90 11.38 -17.70
N PRO A 338 2.15 12.13 -16.86
CA PRO A 338 2.43 13.54 -16.63
C PRO A 338 3.78 13.69 -15.90
N ASN A 339 4.59 14.67 -16.30
CA ASN A 339 5.85 15.08 -15.64
C ASN A 339 7.04 14.10 -15.72
N GLN A 340 7.27 13.46 -16.88
CA GLN A 340 8.53 12.73 -17.10
C GLN A 340 9.77 13.65 -17.03
N PRO A 341 10.93 13.14 -16.58
CA PRO A 341 12.19 13.89 -16.61
C PRO A 341 12.53 14.36 -18.03
N GLN A 342 13.10 15.56 -18.16
CA GLN A 342 13.50 16.13 -19.46
C GLN A 342 14.45 15.19 -20.25
N GLU A 343 15.32 14.46 -19.55
CA GLU A 343 16.23 13.46 -20.14
C GLU A 343 15.48 12.41 -20.99
N VAL A 344 14.26 12.02 -20.58
CA VAL A 344 13.42 11.05 -21.32
C VAL A 344 13.00 11.63 -22.67
N TYR A 345 12.53 12.88 -22.69
CA TYR A 345 12.09 13.55 -23.92
C TYR A 345 13.25 13.84 -24.86
N ASP A 346 14.39 14.31 -24.33
CA ASP A 346 15.56 14.63 -25.13
C ASP A 346 16.14 13.38 -25.79
N LEU A 347 16.28 12.28 -25.03
CA LEU A 347 16.74 11.02 -25.59
C LEU A 347 15.75 10.45 -26.60
N LEU A 348 14.45 10.52 -26.32
CA LEU A 348 13.43 10.05 -27.26
C LEU A 348 13.47 10.84 -28.58
N LYS A 349 13.64 12.17 -28.51
CA LYS A 349 13.79 13.03 -29.68
C LYS A 349 15.03 12.66 -30.49
N LYS A 350 16.17 12.43 -29.84
CA LYS A 350 17.40 11.95 -30.48
C LYS A 350 17.17 10.62 -31.19
N LEU A 351 16.59 9.63 -30.51
CA LEU A 351 16.32 8.30 -31.08
C LEU A 351 15.34 8.35 -32.27
N ARG A 352 14.34 9.24 -32.23
CA ARG A 352 13.41 9.47 -33.34
C ARG A 352 14.11 10.13 -34.53
N ASN A 353 14.96 11.12 -34.30
CA ASN A 353 15.71 11.79 -35.37
C ASN A 353 16.69 10.84 -36.05
N ASP A 354 17.42 10.04 -35.27
CA ASP A 354 18.32 9.04 -35.82
C ASP A 354 17.58 8.02 -36.69
N MET A 355 16.38 7.59 -36.29
CA MET A 355 15.55 6.70 -37.10
C MET A 355 15.11 7.39 -38.40
N LYS A 356 14.65 8.65 -38.33
CA LYS A 356 14.25 9.42 -39.52
C LYS A 356 15.42 9.56 -40.50
N LEU A 357 16.61 9.86 -39.99
CA LEU A 357 17.81 9.99 -40.80
C LEU A 357 18.22 8.65 -41.42
N HIS A 358 18.17 7.56 -40.64
CA HIS A 358 18.44 6.23 -41.16
C HIS A 358 17.46 5.86 -42.28
N LEU A 359 16.14 6.00 -42.05
CA LEU A 359 15.12 5.76 -43.07
C LEU A 359 15.30 6.65 -44.30
N PHE A 360 15.65 7.91 -44.10
CA PHE A 360 15.94 8.81 -45.19
C PHE A 360 17.12 8.32 -46.03
N LEU A 361 18.24 7.94 -45.41
CA LEU A 361 19.44 7.50 -46.11
C LEU A 361 19.28 6.11 -46.76
N THR A 362 18.59 5.17 -46.13
CA THR A 362 18.51 3.77 -46.61
C THR A 362 17.31 3.49 -47.50
N VAL A 363 16.23 4.27 -47.39
CA VAL A 363 15.00 4.02 -48.14
C VAL A 363 14.69 5.19 -49.07
N ILE A 364 14.57 6.41 -48.54
CA ILE A 364 14.05 7.56 -49.31
C ILE A 364 15.08 8.05 -50.33
N LEU A 365 16.33 8.24 -49.91
CA LEU A 365 17.42 8.77 -50.74
C LEU A 365 17.71 7.88 -51.96
N PRO A 366 17.80 6.53 -51.83
CA PRO A 366 17.93 5.65 -52.99
C PRO A 366 16.76 5.79 -53.97
N ILE A 367 15.51 5.90 -53.49
CA ILE A 367 14.34 6.09 -54.35
C ILE A 367 14.45 7.42 -55.13
N ILE A 368 14.82 8.50 -54.44
CA ILE A 368 15.03 9.81 -55.08
C ILE A 368 16.14 9.73 -56.13
N LEU A 369 17.26 9.08 -55.83
CA LEU A 369 18.36 8.92 -56.78
C LEU A 369 17.95 8.14 -58.03
N VAL A 370 17.22 7.02 -57.88
CA VAL A 370 16.68 6.25 -59.00
C VAL A 370 15.75 7.11 -59.86
N PHE A 371 14.88 7.89 -59.23
CA PHE A 371 13.95 8.78 -59.92
C PHE A 371 14.67 9.88 -60.71
N ILE A 372 15.67 10.55 -60.10
CA ILE A 372 16.48 11.58 -60.76
C ILE A 372 17.24 11.00 -61.96
N VAL A 373 17.88 9.84 -61.80
CA VAL A 373 18.59 9.17 -62.89
C VAL A 373 17.64 8.79 -64.02
N GLY A 374 16.45 8.26 -63.68
CA GLY A 374 15.42 7.92 -64.66
C GLY A 374 14.94 9.12 -65.47
N ILE A 375 14.61 10.24 -64.83
CA ILE A 375 14.22 11.48 -65.51
C ILE A 375 15.37 12.00 -66.39
N THR A 376 16.60 11.99 -65.87
CA THR A 376 17.77 12.47 -66.62
C THR A 376 17.99 11.65 -67.89
N MET A 377 17.87 10.32 -67.79
CA MET A 377 17.94 9.42 -68.95
C MET A 377 16.84 9.70 -69.98
N LEU A 378 15.59 9.92 -69.53
CA LEU A 378 14.48 10.28 -70.41
C LEU A 378 14.74 11.60 -71.16
N LEU A 379 15.19 12.64 -70.47
CA LEU A 379 15.50 13.93 -71.07
C LEU A 379 16.67 13.83 -72.08
N LEU A 380 17.70 13.05 -71.76
CA LEU A 380 18.81 12.79 -72.69
C LEU A 380 18.36 12.01 -73.92
N TYR A 381 17.48 11.02 -73.76
CA TYR A 381 16.89 10.27 -74.86
C TYR A 381 16.04 11.15 -75.76
N GLU A 382 15.17 11.99 -75.18
CA GLU A 382 14.35 12.93 -75.93
C GLU A 382 15.20 13.94 -76.72
N LYS A 383 16.26 14.48 -76.10
CA LYS A 383 17.21 15.38 -76.76
C LYS A 383 17.93 14.68 -77.93
N ARG A 384 18.33 13.42 -77.77
CA ARG A 384 18.94 12.61 -78.84
C ARG A 384 17.95 12.35 -79.98
N ASN A 385 16.69 12.02 -79.67
CA ASN A 385 15.67 11.79 -80.68
C ASN A 385 15.32 13.06 -81.46
N LYS A 386 15.17 14.20 -80.78
CA LYS A 386 14.98 15.50 -81.43
C LYS A 386 16.15 15.86 -82.35
N LYS A 387 17.39 15.55 -81.96
CA LYS A 387 18.57 15.75 -82.82
C LYS A 387 18.53 14.85 -84.06
N LYS A 388 18.24 13.55 -83.90
CA LYS A 388 18.09 12.60 -85.02
C LYS A 388 16.98 13.00 -85.98
N GLN A 389 15.83 13.44 -85.49
CA GLN A 389 14.73 13.91 -86.33
C GLN A 389 15.10 15.16 -87.14
N ARG A 390 15.84 16.11 -86.55
CA ARG A 390 16.37 17.27 -87.28
C ARG A 390 17.39 16.86 -88.35
N GLU A 391 18.27 15.92 -88.05
CA GLU A 391 19.25 15.40 -89.02
C GLU A 391 18.58 14.65 -90.18
N MET A 392 17.44 13.98 -89.94
CA MET A 392 16.65 13.34 -90.99
C MET A 392 15.91 14.36 -91.87
N MET A 393 15.34 15.42 -91.27
CA MET A 393 14.70 16.49 -92.03
C MET A 393 15.69 17.26 -92.91
N LEU A 394 16.93 17.46 -92.45
CA LEU A 394 17.99 18.13 -93.22
C LEU A 394 18.65 17.26 -94.31
N LYS A 395 18.37 15.95 -94.34
CA LYS A 395 18.87 15.01 -95.37
C LYS A 395 17.78 14.62 -96.39
N GLY A 396 16.57 15.17 -96.25
CA GLY A 396 15.42 14.89 -97.11
C GLY A 396 15.13 15.96 -98.16
N ASP A 397 15.91 17.03 -98.21
CA ASP A 397 16.06 17.97 -99.32
C ASP A 397 17.35 17.66 -100.09
#